data_AF-A0A4Q0AVY7-F1
#
_entry.id   AF-A0A4Q0AVY7-F1
#
_cell.length_a   1.000
_cell.length_b   1.000
_cell.length_c   1.000
_cell.angle_alpha   90.00
_cell.angle_beta   90.00
_cell.angle_gamma   90.00
#
_symmetry.space_group_name_H-M   'P 1'
#
loop_
_entity.id
_entity.type
_entity.pdbx_description
1 polymer ?
#
loop_
_entity_poly.entity_id
_entity_poly.type
_entity_poly.pdbx_seq_one_letter_code
_entity_poly.pdbx_strand_id
1 'polypeptide(L)'
;MKKSNLTEFINKANLKHNNKYDYSLVKYINAVSPVTIVCLTHGQFNQTPNSHLTGNGCPECGGTKRSSTSDFIDRSKLIHNNKYDYSLVEYINTSTKVSIHCPIHGIFEQTPKSHLIGNGCARCAGVSRMTNDEFVTRSCKIHNNTYDYSLIEYTNTHTRVKIKCNIHGIFEQTPAIHLGGSGCPQCGQFNSARNTRCNNDEFDKKLLSSNRGVIRVGDYIQSHTPILVKCSICNHEWKAKPTKLLGTHATGCPQCRRGVFGTFVEYDGIKFHSILEKDCYIIMTEYCQLTNQQMELQKKYPQSNTNHTCDFYLPKLKLWIEVSGIKTEKYKSRMQQKINWVNELKENFLFSSNPQQLKELLNGTIYLE
;
A
#
# COMPACT_ATOMS: atom_id res chain seq x y z
N MET A 1 49.46 -45.12 -59.39
CA MET A 1 49.35 -44.36 -58.13
C MET A 1 49.82 -42.92 -58.36
N LYS A 2 48.91 -41.93 -58.39
CA LYS A 2 49.29 -40.52 -58.53
C LYS A 2 49.91 -40.04 -57.21
N LYS A 3 51.18 -39.64 -57.22
CA LYS A 3 51.80 -38.92 -56.09
C LYS A 3 51.03 -37.60 -55.90
N SER A 4 50.24 -37.49 -54.84
CA SER A 4 49.58 -36.24 -54.48
C SER A 4 50.67 -35.23 -54.12
N ASN A 5 50.68 -34.08 -54.80
CA ASN A 5 51.70 -33.07 -54.63
C ASN A 5 51.38 -32.20 -53.39
N LEU A 6 52.40 -31.77 -52.65
CA LEU A 6 52.27 -30.94 -51.44
C LEU A 6 51.43 -29.67 -51.68
N THR A 7 51.59 -29.07 -52.87
CA THR A 7 50.88 -27.87 -53.29
C THR A 7 49.36 -28.07 -53.35
N GLU A 8 48.90 -29.22 -53.85
CA GLU A 8 47.49 -29.57 -53.95
C GLU A 8 46.87 -29.76 -52.57
N PHE A 9 47.60 -30.36 -51.62
CA PHE A 9 47.17 -30.44 -50.23
C PHE A 9 46.98 -29.05 -49.61
N ILE A 10 47.98 -28.17 -49.74
CA ILE A 10 47.94 -26.81 -49.17
C ILE A 10 46.77 -26.01 -49.77
N ASN A 11 46.59 -26.05 -51.09
CA ASN A 11 45.49 -25.33 -51.76
C ASN A 11 44.11 -25.81 -51.27
N LYS A 12 43.91 -27.13 -51.18
CA LYS A 12 42.65 -27.71 -50.68
C LYS A 12 42.42 -27.38 -49.21
N ALA A 13 43.48 -27.42 -48.39
CA ALA A 13 43.40 -27.12 -46.97
C ALA A 13 43.11 -25.64 -46.70
N ASN A 14 43.72 -24.73 -47.46
CA ASN A 14 43.44 -23.30 -47.42
C ASN A 14 42.01 -22.96 -47.81
N LEU A 15 41.47 -23.60 -48.85
CA LEU A 15 40.06 -23.46 -49.24
C LEU A 15 39.12 -23.98 -48.15
N LYS A 16 39.44 -25.11 -47.53
CA LYS A 16 38.60 -25.75 -46.51
C LYS A 16 38.54 -24.94 -45.20
N HIS A 17 39.68 -24.37 -44.80
CA HIS A 17 39.85 -23.72 -43.51
C HIS A 17 39.98 -22.20 -43.59
N ASN A 18 39.78 -21.62 -44.78
CA ASN A 18 39.86 -20.18 -45.04
C ASN A 18 41.18 -19.54 -44.56
N ASN A 19 42.31 -20.15 -44.93
CA ASN A 19 43.68 -19.69 -44.59
C ASN A 19 44.00 -19.56 -43.08
N LYS A 20 43.34 -20.35 -42.21
CA LYS A 20 43.56 -20.31 -40.74
C LYS A 20 44.85 -20.99 -40.26
N TYR A 21 45.60 -21.66 -41.14
CA TYR A 21 46.73 -22.51 -40.78
C TYR A 21 47.94 -22.22 -41.67
N ASP A 22 49.13 -22.36 -41.09
CA ASP A 22 50.41 -22.36 -41.79
C ASP A 22 50.93 -23.81 -41.94
N TYR A 23 51.41 -24.11 -43.14
CA TYR A 23 51.90 -25.43 -43.56
C TYR A 23 53.40 -25.42 -43.87
N SER A 24 54.13 -24.37 -43.47
CA SER A 24 55.58 -24.22 -43.64
C SER A 24 56.39 -25.42 -43.12
N LEU A 25 55.87 -26.14 -42.12
CA LEU A 25 56.50 -27.31 -41.49
C LEU A 25 56.02 -28.66 -42.05
N VAL A 26 55.11 -28.66 -43.05
CA VAL A 26 54.51 -29.90 -43.56
C VAL A 26 55.47 -30.66 -44.49
N LYS A 27 55.82 -31.88 -44.10
CA LYS A 27 56.51 -32.86 -44.94
C LYS A 27 55.51 -33.89 -45.46
N TYR A 28 54.93 -33.63 -46.64
CA TYR A 28 53.88 -34.48 -47.20
C TYR A 28 54.45 -35.76 -47.80
N ILE A 29 54.08 -36.91 -47.23
CA ILE A 29 54.47 -38.24 -47.72
C ILE A 29 53.28 -38.92 -48.41
N ASN A 30 52.14 -38.97 -47.72
CA ASN A 30 50.87 -39.50 -48.22
C ASN A 30 49.70 -38.94 -47.39
N ALA A 31 48.47 -39.30 -47.73
CA ALA A 31 47.27 -38.74 -47.09
C ALA A 31 47.02 -39.20 -45.64
N VAL A 32 47.70 -40.26 -45.19
CA VAL A 32 47.47 -40.90 -43.89
C VAL A 32 48.63 -40.71 -42.90
N SER A 33 49.83 -40.36 -43.38
CA SER A 33 50.98 -40.02 -42.55
C SER A 33 50.73 -38.70 -41.82
N PRO A 34 50.86 -38.65 -40.48
CA PRO A 34 50.72 -37.41 -39.72
C PRO A 34 51.73 -36.34 -40.17
N VAL A 35 51.25 -35.10 -40.27
CA VAL A 35 52.05 -33.92 -40.58
C VAL A 35 51.86 -32.87 -39.48
N THR A 36 52.88 -32.03 -39.29
CA THR A 36 52.82 -30.91 -38.33
C THR A 36 52.26 -29.68 -39.04
N ILE A 37 51.11 -29.19 -38.56
CA ILE A 37 50.40 -28.01 -39.07
C ILE A 37 50.43 -26.96 -37.97
N VAL A 38 50.58 -25.68 -38.34
CA VAL A 38 50.61 -24.58 -37.39
C VAL A 38 49.29 -23.83 -37.44
N CYS A 39 48.55 -23.82 -36.34
CA CYS A 39 47.40 -22.94 -36.18
C CYS A 39 47.89 -21.54 -35.84
N LEU A 40 47.47 -20.52 -36.60
CA LEU A 40 47.90 -19.14 -36.39
C LEU A 40 47.52 -18.60 -35.00
N THR A 41 46.53 -19.19 -34.34
CA THR A 41 46.06 -18.80 -33.00
C THR A 41 46.52 -19.72 -31.87
N HIS A 42 46.74 -21.01 -32.15
CA HIS A 42 46.93 -22.04 -31.11
C HIS A 42 48.26 -22.81 -31.25
N GLY A 43 49.11 -22.45 -32.21
CA GLY A 43 50.43 -23.06 -32.39
C GLY A 43 50.41 -24.40 -33.12
N GLN A 44 51.51 -25.16 -32.98
CA GLN A 44 51.76 -26.38 -33.76
C GLN A 44 50.94 -27.57 -33.24
N PHE A 45 50.39 -28.38 -34.14
CA PHE A 45 49.70 -29.63 -33.82
C PHE A 45 49.91 -30.66 -34.93
N ASN A 46 49.75 -31.94 -34.61
CA ASN A 46 49.90 -33.03 -35.55
C ASN A 46 48.54 -33.54 -36.02
N GLN A 47 48.40 -33.74 -37.33
CA GLN A 47 47.18 -34.29 -37.93
C GLN A 47 47.51 -34.98 -39.25
N THR A 48 46.68 -35.94 -39.68
CA THR A 48 46.83 -36.52 -41.02
C THR A 48 46.22 -35.59 -42.08
N PRO A 49 46.84 -35.48 -43.28
CA PRO A 49 46.30 -34.65 -44.35
C PRO A 49 44.84 -34.96 -44.70
N ASN A 50 44.45 -36.25 -44.71
CA ASN A 50 43.07 -36.65 -44.96
C ASN A 50 42.11 -36.12 -43.88
N SER A 51 42.44 -36.30 -42.60
CA SER A 51 41.63 -35.79 -41.48
C SER A 51 41.50 -34.26 -41.54
N HIS A 52 42.59 -33.56 -41.87
CA HIS A 52 42.57 -32.11 -41.99
C HIS A 52 41.66 -31.63 -43.15
N LEU A 53 41.75 -32.27 -44.32
CA LEU A 53 40.93 -31.94 -45.49
C LEU A 53 39.44 -32.28 -45.31
N THR A 54 39.10 -33.27 -44.49
CA THR A 54 37.69 -33.54 -44.13
C THR A 54 37.05 -32.42 -43.30
N GLY A 55 37.85 -31.51 -42.73
CA GLY A 55 37.38 -30.33 -41.99
C GLY A 55 37.75 -30.34 -40.51
N ASN A 56 38.53 -31.31 -40.03
CA ASN A 56 39.01 -31.31 -38.65
C ASN A 56 40.09 -30.24 -38.48
N GLY A 57 39.85 -29.26 -37.61
CA GLY A 57 40.81 -28.20 -37.28
C GLY A 57 41.80 -28.61 -36.19
N CYS A 58 42.57 -27.64 -35.67
CA CYS A 58 43.40 -27.89 -34.50
C CYS A 58 42.55 -28.21 -33.26
N PRO A 59 43.09 -28.93 -32.27
CA PRO A 59 42.32 -29.37 -31.11
C PRO A 59 41.63 -28.24 -30.33
N GLU A 60 42.23 -27.06 -30.31
CA GLU A 60 41.72 -25.87 -29.63
C GLU A 60 40.62 -25.17 -30.45
N CYS A 61 40.78 -25.01 -31.78
CA CYS A 61 39.73 -24.49 -32.66
C CYS A 61 38.54 -25.46 -32.79
N GLY A 62 38.81 -26.77 -32.78
CA GLY A 62 37.82 -27.83 -32.91
C GLY A 62 37.09 -28.17 -31.60
N GLY A 63 37.41 -27.49 -30.50
CA GLY A 63 36.77 -27.71 -29.20
C GLY A 63 37.05 -29.07 -28.55
N THR A 64 38.12 -29.77 -28.98
CA THR A 64 38.52 -31.07 -28.41
C THR A 64 39.43 -30.94 -27.19
N LYS A 65 39.99 -29.75 -26.92
CA LYS A 65 40.61 -29.44 -25.63
C LYS A 65 39.49 -29.33 -24.58
N ARG A 66 39.51 -30.23 -23.59
CA ARG A 66 38.59 -30.15 -22.44
C ARG A 66 38.76 -28.78 -21.80
N SER A 67 37.65 -28.04 -21.64
CA SER A 67 37.68 -26.77 -20.91
C SER A 67 38.22 -27.01 -19.51
N SER A 68 39.16 -26.18 -19.10
CA SER A 68 39.70 -26.20 -17.74
C SER A 68 38.72 -25.54 -16.76
N THR A 69 38.94 -25.72 -15.46
CA THR A 69 38.16 -25.01 -14.42
C THR A 69 38.32 -23.51 -14.54
N SER A 70 39.52 -23.00 -14.88
CA SER A 70 39.74 -21.57 -15.14
C SER A 70 38.94 -21.08 -16.34
N ASP A 71 38.92 -21.82 -17.45
CA ASP A 71 38.15 -21.43 -18.64
C ASP A 71 36.65 -21.32 -18.34
N PHE A 72 36.12 -22.24 -17.54
CA PHE A 72 34.72 -22.17 -17.09
C PHE A 72 34.46 -20.93 -16.24
N ILE A 73 35.33 -20.63 -15.28
CA ILE A 73 35.18 -19.49 -14.37
C ILE A 73 35.23 -18.18 -15.15
N ASP A 74 36.20 -18.00 -16.05
CA ASP A 74 36.37 -16.76 -16.82
C ASP A 74 35.17 -16.49 -17.72
N ARG A 75 34.68 -17.52 -18.42
CA ARG A 75 33.45 -17.41 -19.23
C ARG A 75 32.22 -17.12 -18.39
N SER A 76 32.11 -17.74 -17.22
CA SER A 76 30.97 -17.55 -16.32
C SER A 76 30.96 -16.14 -15.71
N LYS A 77 32.13 -15.59 -15.40
CA LYS A 77 32.30 -14.19 -14.98
C LYS A 77 31.88 -13.21 -16.06
N LEU A 78 32.22 -13.47 -17.33
CA LEU A 78 31.82 -12.65 -18.45
C LEU A 78 30.29 -12.63 -18.65
N ILE A 79 29.66 -13.81 -18.68
CA ILE A 79 28.21 -13.96 -18.91
C ILE A 79 27.39 -13.32 -17.80
N HIS A 80 27.80 -13.54 -16.54
CA HIS A 80 27.06 -13.06 -15.37
C HIS A 80 27.62 -11.76 -14.80
N ASN A 81 28.49 -11.06 -15.53
CA ASN A 81 29.10 -9.79 -15.14
C ASN A 81 29.65 -9.79 -13.70
N ASN A 82 30.46 -10.80 -13.35
CA ASN A 82 31.04 -11.00 -12.02
C ASN A 82 30.04 -11.11 -10.84
N LYS A 83 28.79 -11.49 -11.11
CA LYS A 83 27.73 -11.60 -10.07
C LYS A 83 27.91 -12.73 -9.05
N TYR A 84 28.61 -13.80 -9.41
CA TYR A 84 28.74 -15.01 -8.59
C TYR A 84 30.18 -15.26 -8.18
N ASP A 85 30.33 -15.94 -7.05
CA ASP A 85 31.60 -16.46 -6.56
C ASP A 85 31.73 -17.94 -6.94
N TYR A 86 32.90 -18.30 -7.46
CA TYR A 86 33.24 -19.62 -7.99
C TYR A 86 34.34 -20.32 -7.20
N SER A 87 34.66 -19.83 -5.99
CA SER A 87 35.73 -20.37 -5.13
C SER A 87 35.57 -21.86 -4.79
N LEU A 88 34.36 -22.40 -4.90
CA LEU A 88 34.03 -23.81 -4.62
C LEU A 88 33.82 -24.65 -5.88
N VAL A 89 34.12 -24.12 -7.07
CA VAL A 89 33.88 -24.82 -8.33
C VAL A 89 35.04 -25.73 -8.70
N GLU A 90 34.72 -27.02 -8.88
CA GLU A 90 35.59 -28.00 -9.52
C GLU A 90 34.96 -28.47 -10.83
N TYR A 91 35.50 -28.01 -11.96
CA TYR A 91 34.97 -28.36 -13.27
C TYR A 91 35.47 -29.73 -13.71
N ILE A 92 34.54 -30.68 -13.89
CA ILE A 92 34.85 -32.03 -14.41
C ILE A 92 34.42 -32.15 -15.88
N ASN A 93 33.17 -31.77 -16.19
CA ASN A 93 32.62 -31.78 -17.54
C ASN A 93 31.37 -30.87 -17.61
N THR A 94 30.77 -30.73 -18.79
CA THR A 94 29.63 -29.83 -19.04
C THR A 94 28.32 -30.26 -18.37
N SER A 95 28.18 -31.52 -17.99
CA SER A 95 26.94 -32.11 -17.47
C SER A 95 26.97 -32.34 -15.95
N THR A 96 28.15 -32.39 -15.34
CA THR A 96 28.28 -32.56 -13.88
C THR A 96 28.01 -31.24 -13.20
N LYS A 97 27.16 -31.25 -12.16
CA LYS A 97 26.82 -30.03 -11.44
C LYS A 97 28.03 -29.48 -10.69
N VAL A 98 28.13 -28.16 -10.65
CA VAL A 98 29.12 -27.41 -9.88
C VAL A 98 28.41 -26.54 -8.84
N SER A 99 29.05 -26.34 -7.70
CA SER A 99 28.54 -25.50 -6.61
C SER A 99 28.99 -24.05 -6.79
N ILE A 100 28.04 -23.16 -7.05
CA ILE A 100 28.28 -21.74 -7.32
C ILE A 100 27.69 -20.93 -6.17
N HIS A 101 28.41 -19.93 -5.69
CA HIS A 101 27.97 -19.09 -4.58
C HIS A 101 27.28 -17.81 -5.08
N CYS A 102 26.01 -17.64 -4.69
CA CYS A 102 25.28 -16.39 -4.85
C CYS A 102 25.45 -15.51 -3.60
N PRO A 103 25.95 -14.26 -3.74
CA PRO A 103 26.12 -13.36 -2.59
C PRO A 103 24.84 -13.10 -1.78
N ILE A 104 23.67 -13.26 -2.39
CA ILE A 104 22.36 -12.98 -1.77
C ILE A 104 21.72 -14.26 -1.20
N HIS A 105 21.87 -15.38 -1.89
CA HIS A 105 21.08 -16.59 -1.63
C HIS A 105 21.90 -17.81 -1.21
N GLY A 106 23.23 -17.66 -1.10
CA GLY A 106 24.16 -18.72 -0.74
C GLY A 106 24.49 -19.65 -1.91
N ILE A 107 24.98 -20.84 -1.57
CA ILE A 107 25.44 -21.85 -2.53
C ILE A 107 24.24 -22.47 -3.26
N PHE A 108 24.35 -22.61 -4.58
CA PHE A 108 23.41 -23.34 -5.41
C PHE A 108 24.16 -24.18 -6.44
N GLU A 109 23.53 -25.25 -6.92
CA GLU A 109 24.14 -26.16 -7.90
C GLU A 109 23.57 -25.97 -9.30
N GLN A 110 24.44 -25.94 -10.31
CA GLN A 110 24.03 -25.96 -11.72
C GLN A 110 25.02 -26.73 -12.58
N THR A 111 24.56 -27.23 -13.73
CA THR A 111 25.49 -27.76 -14.74
C THR A 111 26.22 -26.59 -15.43
N PRO A 112 27.52 -26.72 -15.73
CA PRO A 112 28.26 -25.71 -16.48
C PRO A 112 27.60 -25.33 -17.81
N LYS A 113 26.99 -26.30 -18.51
CA LYS A 113 26.24 -26.02 -19.75
C LYS A 113 25.09 -25.05 -19.51
N SER A 114 24.25 -25.31 -18.51
CA SER A 114 23.12 -24.42 -18.19
C SER A 114 23.59 -23.04 -17.74
N HIS A 115 24.62 -22.99 -16.89
CA HIS A 115 25.15 -21.74 -16.36
C HIS A 115 25.74 -20.85 -17.47
N LEU A 116 26.46 -21.44 -18.42
CA LEU A 116 27.04 -20.75 -19.59
C LEU A 116 26.01 -20.32 -20.66
N ILE A 117 24.78 -20.82 -20.61
CA ILE A 117 23.68 -20.32 -21.45
C ILE A 117 23.05 -19.04 -20.84
N GLY A 118 23.41 -18.70 -19.59
CA GLY A 118 22.91 -17.53 -18.88
C GLY A 118 21.94 -17.87 -17.73
N ASN A 119 21.71 -19.15 -17.44
CA ASN A 119 20.96 -19.51 -16.23
C ASN A 119 21.77 -19.14 -14.99
N GLY A 120 21.11 -18.50 -14.03
CA GLY A 120 21.72 -18.06 -12.77
C GLY A 120 20.95 -18.59 -11.58
N CYS A 121 21.22 -18.05 -10.39
CA CYS A 121 20.55 -18.47 -9.16
C CYS A 121 19.01 -18.40 -9.29
N ALA A 122 18.33 -19.52 -9.09
CA ALA A 122 16.87 -19.61 -9.21
C ALA A 122 16.13 -18.69 -8.21
N ARG A 123 16.72 -18.44 -7.04
CA ARG A 123 16.21 -17.49 -6.04
C ARG A 123 16.33 -16.03 -6.52
N CYS A 124 17.45 -15.67 -7.18
CA CYS A 124 17.56 -14.36 -7.82
C CYS A 124 16.57 -14.17 -8.97
N ALA A 125 16.28 -15.23 -9.71
CA ALA A 125 15.34 -15.18 -10.82
C ALA A 125 13.86 -15.29 -10.38
N GLY A 126 13.59 -15.41 -9.08
CA GLY A 126 12.23 -15.52 -8.54
C GLY A 126 11.50 -16.82 -8.88
N VAL A 127 12.22 -17.83 -9.38
CA VAL A 127 11.67 -19.11 -9.86
C VAL A 127 11.74 -20.20 -8.79
N SER A 128 12.54 -20.00 -7.75
CA SER A 128 12.63 -20.93 -6.62
C SER A 128 11.38 -20.87 -5.76
N ARG A 129 10.89 -22.03 -5.34
CA ARG A 129 9.87 -22.12 -4.30
C ARG A 129 10.46 -21.62 -2.97
N MET A 130 9.59 -21.01 -2.17
CA MET A 130 9.91 -20.57 -0.82
C MET A 130 10.31 -21.77 0.06
N THR A 131 11.30 -21.60 0.94
CA THR A 131 11.68 -22.65 1.91
C THR A 131 10.79 -22.61 3.17
N ASN A 132 10.84 -23.67 3.99
CA ASN A 132 10.20 -23.66 5.32
C ASN A 132 10.66 -22.44 6.14
N ASP A 133 11.97 -22.21 6.21
CA ASP A 133 12.54 -21.11 7.01
C ASP A 133 12.11 -19.74 6.50
N GLU A 134 12.05 -19.56 5.18
CA GLU A 134 11.55 -18.33 4.57
C GLU A 134 10.06 -18.11 4.87
N PHE A 135 9.26 -19.18 4.82
CA PHE A 135 7.85 -19.13 5.18
C PHE A 135 7.66 -18.74 6.64
N VAL A 136 8.38 -19.38 7.56
CA VAL A 136 8.33 -19.10 9.00
C VAL A 136 8.76 -17.67 9.27
N THR A 137 9.89 -17.23 8.70
CA THR A 137 10.40 -15.86 8.87
C THR A 137 9.40 -14.81 8.42
N ARG A 138 8.76 -15.01 7.26
CA ARG A 138 7.72 -14.08 6.77
C ARG A 138 6.47 -14.11 7.65
N SER A 139 6.02 -15.31 8.03
CA SER A 139 4.83 -15.47 8.84
C SER A 139 5.00 -14.86 10.24
N CYS A 140 6.19 -15.00 10.84
CA CYS A 140 6.56 -14.34 12.10
C CYS A 140 6.52 -12.81 11.99
N LYS A 141 6.98 -12.23 10.88
CA LYS A 141 6.91 -10.78 10.64
C LYS A 141 5.47 -10.28 10.50
N ILE A 142 4.63 -11.01 9.78
CA ILE A 142 3.22 -10.60 9.53
C ILE A 142 2.40 -10.71 10.82
N HIS A 143 2.64 -11.76 11.60
CA HIS A 143 1.85 -12.08 12.80
C HIS A 143 2.58 -11.76 14.10
N ASN A 144 3.63 -10.94 14.07
CA ASN A 144 4.42 -10.52 15.24
C ASN A 144 4.74 -11.68 16.21
N ASN A 145 5.24 -12.81 15.70
CA ASN A 145 5.58 -14.01 16.48
C ASN A 145 4.41 -14.63 17.30
N THR A 146 3.16 -14.45 16.88
CA THR A 146 1.97 -14.95 17.61
C THR A 146 1.76 -16.47 17.51
N TYR A 147 2.39 -17.13 16.54
CA TYR A 147 2.16 -18.54 16.23
C TYR A 147 3.43 -19.38 16.34
N ASP A 148 3.24 -20.65 16.66
CA ASP A 148 4.26 -21.69 16.64
C ASP A 148 4.17 -22.49 15.32
N TYR A 149 5.30 -22.58 14.62
CA TYR A 149 5.47 -23.22 13.32
C TYR A 149 6.31 -24.50 13.38
N SER A 150 6.56 -25.05 14.57
CA SER A 150 7.39 -26.26 14.76
C SER A 150 6.91 -27.49 13.99
N LEU A 151 5.64 -27.53 13.60
CA LEU A 151 5.01 -28.66 12.90
C LEU A 151 4.80 -28.41 11.40
N ILE A 152 5.49 -27.42 10.82
CA ILE A 152 5.24 -27.02 9.44
C ILE A 152 6.02 -27.84 8.41
N GLU A 153 5.29 -28.25 7.37
CA GLU A 153 5.84 -28.85 6.16
C GLU A 153 5.36 -28.04 4.95
N TYR A 154 6.11 -27.01 4.57
CA TYR A 154 5.78 -26.18 3.41
C TYR A 154 6.22 -26.85 2.11
N THR A 155 5.28 -27.04 1.19
CA THR A 155 5.53 -27.60 -0.13
C THR A 155 5.22 -26.59 -1.25
N ASN A 156 4.12 -25.85 -1.12
CA ASN A 156 3.69 -24.81 -2.04
C ASN A 156 2.66 -23.88 -1.37
N THR A 157 2.23 -22.85 -2.10
CA THR A 157 1.34 -21.78 -1.61
C THR A 157 -0.11 -22.22 -1.33
N HIS A 158 -0.55 -23.34 -1.92
CA HIS A 158 -1.94 -23.79 -1.91
C HIS A 158 -2.18 -25.02 -1.03
N THR A 159 -1.12 -25.72 -0.63
CA THR A 159 -1.22 -26.88 0.26
C THR A 159 -1.35 -26.40 1.69
N ARG A 160 -2.33 -26.93 2.43
CA ARG A 160 -2.58 -26.52 3.81
C ARG A 160 -1.44 -26.96 4.71
N VAL A 161 -1.03 -26.06 5.60
CA VAL A 161 0.01 -26.27 6.60
C VAL A 161 -0.59 -26.20 8.00
N LYS A 162 -0.04 -26.98 8.93
CA LYS A 162 -0.43 -26.98 10.35
C LYS A 162 0.30 -25.86 11.08
N ILE A 163 -0.47 -24.98 11.71
CA ILE A 163 0.01 -23.82 12.47
C ILE A 163 -0.59 -23.90 13.85
N LYS A 164 0.21 -23.64 14.90
CA LYS A 164 -0.25 -23.69 16.27
C LYS A 164 -0.48 -22.29 16.81
N CYS A 165 -1.73 -22.00 17.17
CA CYS A 165 -2.11 -20.83 17.94
C CYS A 165 -1.81 -21.08 19.43
N ASN A 166 -1.18 -20.12 20.08
CA ASN A 166 -0.86 -20.20 21.52
C ASN A 166 -2.11 -20.27 22.41
N ILE A 167 -3.28 -19.86 21.90
CA ILE A 167 -4.55 -19.82 22.65
C ILE A 167 -5.46 -20.99 22.28
N HIS A 168 -5.66 -21.25 20.98
CA HIS A 168 -6.68 -22.17 20.48
C HIS A 168 -6.10 -23.50 19.96
N GLY A 169 -4.78 -23.70 20.04
CA GLY A 169 -4.11 -24.91 19.57
C GLY A 169 -3.92 -24.94 18.05
N ILE A 170 -3.82 -26.15 17.50
CA ILE A 170 -3.45 -26.39 16.10
C ILE A 170 -4.64 -26.11 15.17
N PHE A 171 -4.39 -25.35 14.11
CA PHE A 171 -5.31 -25.14 13.00
C PHE A 171 -4.53 -25.25 11.68
N GLU A 172 -5.23 -25.39 10.56
CA GLU A 172 -4.56 -25.51 9.26
C GLU A 172 -5.10 -24.52 8.23
N GLN A 173 -4.18 -23.86 7.53
CA GLN A 173 -4.45 -22.84 6.51
C GLN A 173 -3.49 -22.99 5.34
N THR A 174 -3.83 -22.41 4.19
CA THR A 174 -2.88 -22.32 3.08
C THR A 174 -1.87 -21.21 3.35
N PRO A 175 -0.59 -21.40 2.99
CA PRO A 175 0.45 -20.38 3.11
C PRO A 175 0.08 -19.05 2.46
N ALA A 176 -0.60 -19.06 1.31
CA ALA A 176 -1.04 -17.84 0.64
C ALA A 176 -2.01 -17.01 1.50
N ILE A 177 -2.97 -17.66 2.15
CA ILE A 177 -3.96 -17.00 3.01
C ILE A 177 -3.31 -16.51 4.31
N HIS A 178 -2.47 -17.35 4.93
CA HIS A 178 -1.78 -17.00 6.17
C HIS A 178 -0.81 -15.83 6.00
N LEU A 179 -0.04 -15.83 4.91
CA LEU A 179 0.84 -14.71 4.54
C LEU A 179 0.05 -13.47 4.07
N GLY A 180 -1.22 -13.63 3.70
CA GLY A 180 -2.15 -12.52 3.48
C GLY A 180 -2.62 -11.83 4.77
N GLY A 181 -2.16 -12.28 5.94
CA GLY A 181 -2.53 -11.72 7.24
C GLY A 181 -3.70 -12.43 7.93
N SER A 182 -4.24 -13.49 7.33
CA SER A 182 -5.24 -14.31 8.03
C SER A 182 -4.57 -15.12 9.12
N GLY A 183 -5.10 -15.04 10.34
CA GLY A 183 -4.62 -15.77 11.51
C GLY A 183 -5.56 -16.88 11.92
N CYS A 184 -5.44 -17.34 13.18
CA CYS A 184 -6.33 -18.34 13.75
C CYS A 184 -7.81 -17.95 13.57
N PRO A 185 -8.66 -18.82 12.99
CA PRO A 185 -10.07 -18.52 12.74
C PRO A 185 -10.85 -18.16 14.01
N GLN A 186 -10.55 -18.83 15.14
CA GLN A 186 -11.18 -18.54 16.41
C GLN A 186 -10.78 -17.16 16.94
N CYS A 187 -9.48 -16.80 16.91
CA CYS A 187 -9.03 -15.44 17.24
C CYS A 187 -9.71 -14.39 16.34
N GLY A 188 -9.81 -14.65 15.04
CA GLY A 188 -10.48 -13.77 14.08
C GLY A 188 -11.96 -13.56 14.43
N GLN A 189 -12.67 -14.63 14.79
CA GLN A 189 -14.07 -14.57 15.18
C GLN A 189 -14.29 -13.76 16.46
N PHE A 190 -13.45 -13.97 17.50
CA PHE A 190 -13.50 -13.18 18.74
C PHE A 190 -13.19 -11.70 18.51
N ASN A 191 -12.17 -11.38 17.72
CA ASN A 191 -11.79 -10.00 17.43
C ASN A 191 -12.82 -9.28 16.56
N SER A 192 -13.44 -9.97 15.60
CA SER A 192 -14.53 -9.43 14.78
C SER A 192 -15.78 -9.18 15.62
N ALA A 193 -16.09 -10.06 16.57
CA ALA A 193 -17.17 -9.85 17.54
C ALA A 193 -16.88 -8.70 18.51
N ARG A 194 -15.61 -8.42 18.83
CA ARG A 194 -15.20 -7.32 19.70
C ARG A 194 -15.20 -5.97 18.98
N ASN A 195 -14.72 -5.91 17.75
CA ASN A 195 -14.74 -4.71 16.89
C ASN A 195 -16.15 -4.36 16.36
N THR A 196 -17.11 -5.28 16.43
CA THR A 196 -18.53 -4.99 16.14
C THR A 196 -19.33 -4.54 17.37
N ARG A 197 -18.75 -4.61 18.58
CA ARG A 197 -19.38 -4.10 19.81
C ARG A 197 -19.02 -2.63 20.00
N CYS A 198 -20.00 -1.77 19.73
CA CYS A 198 -19.98 -0.36 20.12
C CYS A 198 -19.74 -0.27 21.63
N ASN A 199 -18.77 0.51 22.10
CA ASN A 199 -18.66 0.84 23.53
C ASN A 199 -19.51 2.09 23.86
N ASN A 200 -19.57 2.46 25.14
CA ASN A 200 -20.30 3.63 25.62
C ASN A 200 -19.93 4.93 24.88
N ASP A 201 -18.65 5.23 24.77
CA ASP A 201 -18.15 6.47 24.12
C ASP A 201 -18.46 6.48 22.62
N GLU A 202 -18.29 5.34 21.95
CA GLU A 202 -18.61 5.18 20.53
C GLU A 202 -20.12 5.29 20.30
N PHE A 203 -20.92 4.79 21.23
CA PHE A 203 -22.37 4.88 21.17
C PHE A 203 -22.84 6.33 21.35
N ASP A 204 -22.22 7.08 22.27
CA ASP A 204 -22.50 8.49 22.48
C ASP A 204 -22.14 9.34 21.27
N LYS A 205 -20.98 9.07 20.63
CA LYS A 205 -20.61 9.71 19.35
C LYS A 205 -21.66 9.47 18.27
N LYS A 206 -22.17 8.24 18.15
CA LYS A 206 -23.24 7.91 17.18
C LYS A 206 -24.55 8.63 17.50
N LEU A 207 -24.93 8.73 18.78
CA LEU A 207 -26.11 9.49 19.22
C LEU A 207 -25.96 10.98 18.88
N LEU A 208 -24.79 11.57 19.12
CA LEU A 208 -24.48 12.96 18.77
C LEU A 208 -24.56 13.18 17.26
N SER A 209 -23.94 12.31 16.45
CA SER A 209 -24.01 12.38 14.99
C SER A 209 -25.43 12.21 14.45
N SER A 210 -26.32 11.56 15.19
CA SER A 210 -27.72 11.41 14.80
C SER A 210 -28.54 12.70 14.93
N ASN A 211 -28.02 13.71 15.63
CA ASN A 211 -28.63 15.03 15.86
C ASN A 211 -30.11 14.99 16.33
N ARG A 212 -30.46 14.00 17.16
CA ARG A 212 -31.83 13.78 17.66
C ARG A 212 -32.07 14.26 19.10
N GLY A 213 -31.09 14.91 19.73
CA GLY A 213 -31.20 15.40 21.10
C GLY A 213 -31.41 14.29 22.13
N VAL A 214 -30.79 13.13 21.92
CA VAL A 214 -30.86 11.96 22.82
C VAL A 214 -29.52 11.81 23.51
N ILE A 215 -29.53 11.76 24.84
CA ILE A 215 -28.35 11.57 25.70
C ILE A 215 -28.49 10.25 26.44
N ARG A 216 -27.43 9.45 26.48
CA ARG A 216 -27.40 8.19 27.22
C ARG A 216 -27.32 8.45 28.73
N VAL A 217 -28.11 7.70 29.51
CA VAL A 217 -28.09 7.74 30.99
C VAL A 217 -27.59 6.41 31.57
N GLY A 218 -27.99 5.28 30.96
CA GLY A 218 -27.52 3.94 31.35
C GLY A 218 -26.34 3.44 30.50
N ASP A 219 -25.72 2.33 30.89
CA ASP A 219 -24.65 1.73 30.10
C ASP A 219 -25.17 1.00 28.86
N TYR A 220 -24.45 1.15 27.75
CA TYR A 220 -24.66 0.38 26.54
C TYR A 220 -24.09 -1.02 26.74
N ILE A 221 -24.96 -2.02 26.64
CA ILE A 221 -24.58 -3.43 26.72
C ILE A 221 -24.50 -4.02 25.30
N GLN A 222 -25.58 -3.92 24.52
CA GLN A 222 -25.67 -4.42 23.15
C GLN A 222 -26.87 -3.81 22.40
N SER A 223 -26.92 -3.99 21.09
CA SER A 223 -27.86 -3.28 20.18
C SER A 223 -29.35 -3.56 20.41
N HIS A 224 -29.70 -4.72 20.98
CA HIS A 224 -31.10 -5.16 21.19
C HIS A 224 -31.58 -4.99 22.63
N THR A 225 -30.68 -4.70 23.57
CA THR A 225 -31.02 -4.49 24.98
C THR A 225 -31.47 -3.04 25.17
N PRO A 226 -32.68 -2.78 25.70
CA PRO A 226 -33.12 -1.42 25.98
C PRO A 226 -32.18 -0.70 26.93
N ILE A 227 -31.83 0.54 26.60
CA ILE A 227 -30.98 1.44 27.38
C ILE A 227 -31.80 2.63 27.86
N LEU A 228 -31.51 3.13 29.06
CA LEU A 228 -32.10 4.35 29.59
C LEU A 228 -31.43 5.56 28.92
N VAL A 229 -32.24 6.42 28.32
CA VAL A 229 -31.82 7.65 27.66
C VAL A 229 -32.68 8.82 28.11
N LYS A 230 -32.16 10.04 27.96
CA LYS A 230 -32.88 11.29 28.25
C LYS A 230 -32.86 12.23 27.07
N CYS A 231 -33.88 13.07 26.98
CA CYS A 231 -33.98 14.10 25.95
C CYS A 231 -33.16 15.30 26.39
N SER A 232 -32.29 15.83 25.53
CA SER A 232 -31.56 17.07 25.81
C SER A 232 -32.45 18.32 25.79
N ILE A 233 -33.68 18.21 25.29
CA ILE A 233 -34.62 19.33 25.13
C ILE A 233 -35.58 19.41 26.33
N CYS A 234 -36.32 18.34 26.60
CA CYS A 234 -37.35 18.33 27.64
C CYS A 234 -36.95 17.53 28.90
N ASN A 235 -35.73 16.99 28.97
CA ASN A 235 -35.24 16.13 30.05
C ASN A 235 -36.08 14.88 30.34
N HIS A 236 -37.05 14.53 29.48
CA HIS A 236 -37.80 13.30 29.62
C HIS A 236 -36.86 12.09 29.50
N GLU A 237 -36.95 11.17 30.44
CA GLU A 237 -36.20 9.92 30.43
C GLU A 237 -37.08 8.76 29.94
N TRP A 238 -36.55 7.93 29.05
CA TRP A 238 -37.25 6.75 28.56
C TRP A 238 -36.28 5.61 28.23
N LYS A 239 -36.81 4.37 28.23
CA LYS A 239 -36.08 3.20 27.78
C LYS A 239 -36.29 2.99 26.29
N ALA A 240 -35.21 2.88 25.53
CA ALA A 240 -35.26 2.63 24.08
C ALA A 240 -34.20 1.61 23.65
N LYS A 241 -34.49 0.86 22.57
CA LYS A 241 -33.49 -0.04 21.97
C LYS A 241 -32.48 0.80 21.17
N PRO A 242 -31.16 0.57 21.30
CA PRO A 242 -30.14 1.24 20.49
C PRO A 242 -30.41 1.23 18.97
N THR A 243 -30.92 0.12 18.42
CA THR A 243 -31.32 0.03 17.00
C THR A 243 -32.44 1.01 16.62
N LYS A 244 -33.33 1.38 17.56
CA LYS A 244 -34.38 2.38 17.35
C LYS A 244 -33.90 3.82 17.59
N LEU A 245 -32.71 4.00 18.16
CA LEU A 245 -32.08 5.31 18.35
C LEU A 245 -31.12 5.67 17.21
N LEU A 246 -30.47 4.67 16.60
CA LEU A 246 -29.46 4.86 15.55
C LEU A 246 -29.86 4.32 14.17
N GLY A 247 -30.98 3.62 14.04
CA GLY A 247 -31.43 3.01 12.78
C GLY A 247 -31.96 4.01 11.73
N THR A 248 -32.23 3.52 10.53
CA THR A 248 -32.79 4.29 9.40
C THR A 248 -34.11 4.99 9.73
N HIS A 249 -34.94 4.35 10.55
CA HIS A 249 -36.19 4.90 11.08
C HIS A 249 -36.08 5.27 12.55
N ALA A 250 -34.91 5.80 12.96
CA ALA A 250 -34.68 6.16 14.35
C ALA A 250 -35.61 7.27 14.83
N THR A 251 -36.26 7.02 15.96
CA THR A 251 -37.20 7.94 16.60
C THR A 251 -36.52 8.68 17.75
N GLY A 252 -36.75 9.99 17.84
CA GLY A 252 -36.29 10.82 18.95
C GLY A 252 -37.18 10.68 20.20
N CYS A 253 -37.15 11.69 21.06
CA CYS A 253 -37.96 11.72 22.28
C CYS A 253 -39.46 11.52 21.99
N PRO A 254 -40.15 10.59 22.67
CA PRO A 254 -41.57 10.31 22.43
C PRO A 254 -42.51 11.45 22.88
N GLN A 255 -42.03 12.36 23.73
CA GLN A 255 -42.79 13.54 24.19
C GLN A 255 -42.67 14.72 23.22
N CYS A 256 -41.57 14.84 22.48
CA CYS A 256 -41.30 15.97 21.58
C CYS A 256 -41.89 15.76 20.17
N ARG A 257 -43.04 15.09 20.02
CA ARG A 257 -43.53 14.54 18.73
C ARG A 257 -43.51 15.57 17.58
N ARG A 258 -42.82 15.19 16.50
CA ARG A 258 -42.53 15.86 15.20
C ARG A 258 -41.28 16.75 15.23
N GLY A 259 -40.28 16.30 14.48
CA GLY A 259 -39.01 16.99 14.36
C GLY A 259 -39.09 18.27 13.54
N VAL A 260 -38.20 19.20 13.87
CA VAL A 260 -37.41 20.06 13.00
C VAL A 260 -36.58 20.94 13.95
N PHE A 261 -35.25 20.87 13.78
CA PHE A 261 -34.25 21.92 13.95
C PHE A 261 -34.28 22.82 15.19
N GLY A 262 -33.13 22.82 15.91
CA GLY A 262 -32.66 23.94 16.72
C GLY A 262 -33.47 24.21 17.97
N THR A 263 -32.84 24.15 19.14
CA THR A 263 -33.43 24.73 20.35
C THR A 263 -33.79 26.20 20.08
N PHE A 264 -35.03 26.57 20.37
CA PHE A 264 -35.41 27.97 20.45
C PHE A 264 -34.93 28.52 21.78
N VAL A 265 -34.13 29.58 21.77
CA VAL A 265 -33.85 30.37 22.97
C VAL A 265 -34.64 31.67 22.88
N GLU A 266 -35.35 32.02 23.94
CA GLU A 266 -36.15 33.24 24.03
C GLU A 266 -35.41 34.28 24.86
N TYR A 267 -35.09 35.44 24.27
CA TYR A 267 -34.46 36.57 24.95
C TYR A 267 -35.13 37.86 24.48
N ASP A 268 -35.61 38.66 25.43
CA ASP A 268 -36.35 39.92 25.17
C ASP A 268 -37.56 39.75 24.22
N GLY A 269 -38.25 38.60 24.31
CA GLY A 269 -39.42 38.28 23.49
C GLY A 269 -39.13 37.77 22.08
N ILE A 270 -37.86 37.52 21.73
CA ILE A 270 -37.43 37.06 20.41
C ILE A 270 -36.92 35.61 20.48
N LYS A 271 -37.35 34.75 19.53
CA LYS A 271 -37.01 33.32 19.48
C LYS A 271 -35.90 33.05 18.46
N PHE A 272 -34.79 32.43 18.89
CA PHE A 272 -33.60 32.14 18.05
C PHE A 272 -33.34 30.64 17.88
N HIS A 273 -32.92 30.18 16.70
CA HIS A 273 -32.43 28.81 16.49
C HIS A 273 -30.97 28.69 16.98
N SER A 274 -30.69 27.95 18.06
CA SER A 274 -29.31 27.86 18.59
C SER A 274 -28.57 26.60 18.14
N ILE A 275 -27.33 26.77 17.68
CA ILE A 275 -26.25 25.77 17.80
C ILE A 275 -25.14 26.43 18.63
N LEU A 276 -24.83 25.79 19.78
CA LEU A 276 -23.78 26.05 20.78
C LEU A 276 -24.08 26.99 21.96
N GLU A 277 -23.32 26.71 23.03
CA GLU A 277 -23.50 27.05 24.45
C GLU A 277 -23.67 28.53 24.79
N LYS A 278 -24.26 28.73 25.98
CA LYS A 278 -24.70 29.91 26.76
C LYS A 278 -24.10 31.30 26.52
N ASP A 279 -23.09 31.50 25.68
CA ASP A 279 -22.41 32.80 25.51
C ASP A 279 -22.27 33.30 24.04
N CYS A 280 -22.67 32.54 23.01
CA CYS A 280 -22.69 33.00 21.60
C CYS A 280 -23.76 32.24 20.77
N TYR A 281 -24.66 32.93 20.04
CA TYR A 281 -25.66 32.29 19.18
C TYR A 281 -25.33 32.44 17.69
N ILE A 282 -25.40 31.32 16.94
CA ILE A 282 -25.33 31.31 15.47
C ILE A 282 -26.75 31.43 14.91
N ILE A 283 -27.06 32.48 14.15
CA ILE A 283 -28.33 32.57 13.42
C ILE A 283 -28.09 31.96 12.03
N MET A 284 -28.59 30.75 11.81
CA MET A 284 -28.69 30.24 10.43
C MET A 284 -29.98 30.75 9.81
N THR A 285 -29.89 31.79 8.98
CA THR A 285 -31.00 32.22 8.14
C THR A 285 -31.13 31.35 6.89
N GLU A 286 -32.00 30.34 6.95
CA GLU A 286 -32.88 30.01 5.83
C GLU A 286 -34.27 29.75 6.43
N TYR A 287 -35.17 30.71 6.27
CA TYR A 287 -36.53 30.73 6.85
C TYR A 287 -36.65 30.98 8.36
N CYS A 288 -36.27 32.19 8.79
CA CYS A 288 -36.89 32.75 9.98
C CYS A 288 -38.24 33.36 9.56
N GLN A 289 -39.36 32.76 9.97
CA GLN A 289 -40.67 33.40 9.86
C GLN A 289 -40.72 34.58 10.86
N LEU A 290 -40.14 35.72 10.48
CA LEU A 290 -40.17 36.98 11.23
C LEU A 290 -40.95 38.04 10.43
N THR A 291 -42.20 37.75 10.10
CA THR A 291 -43.04 38.68 9.31
C THR A 291 -43.40 39.95 10.08
N ASN A 292 -43.46 39.92 11.42
CA ASN A 292 -43.91 41.09 12.18
C ASN A 292 -42.77 42.03 12.62
N GLN A 293 -41.54 41.54 12.81
CA GLN A 293 -40.41 42.37 13.29
C GLN A 293 -39.49 42.86 12.16
N GLN A 294 -39.45 42.20 10.99
CA GLN A 294 -38.84 42.79 9.78
C GLN A 294 -39.46 44.16 9.44
N MET A 295 -40.76 44.33 9.72
CA MET A 295 -41.48 45.58 9.53
C MET A 295 -41.08 46.68 10.53
N GLU A 296 -40.64 46.36 11.75
CA GLU A 296 -40.21 47.37 12.73
C GLU A 296 -38.78 47.85 12.48
N LEU A 297 -37.88 46.96 12.07
CA LEU A 297 -36.51 47.33 11.68
C LEU A 297 -36.49 48.18 10.40
N GLN A 298 -37.33 47.89 9.41
CA GLN A 298 -37.52 48.75 8.22
C GLN A 298 -38.08 50.13 8.56
N LYS A 299 -38.91 50.24 9.60
CA LYS A 299 -39.42 51.54 10.09
C LYS A 299 -38.34 52.36 10.81
N LYS A 300 -37.41 51.70 11.50
CA LYS A 300 -36.35 52.36 12.28
C LYS A 300 -35.16 52.83 11.42
N TYR A 301 -34.89 52.16 10.29
CA TYR A 301 -33.81 52.50 9.35
C TYR A 301 -34.31 52.46 7.88
N PRO A 302 -34.86 53.56 7.34
CA PRO A 302 -35.60 53.55 6.07
C PRO A 302 -34.74 53.46 4.78
N GLN A 303 -33.41 53.49 4.89
CA GLN A 303 -32.50 53.74 3.76
C GLN A 303 -31.92 52.48 3.09
N SER A 304 -32.45 51.28 3.37
CA SER A 304 -31.96 50.05 2.74
C SER A 304 -33.10 49.16 2.29
N ASN A 305 -33.38 49.17 0.99
CA ASN A 305 -34.44 48.40 0.35
C ASN A 305 -34.00 46.94 0.06
N THR A 306 -33.24 46.33 0.96
CA THR A 306 -32.68 44.98 0.80
C THR A 306 -33.03 44.12 2.00
N ASN A 307 -33.49 42.89 1.75
CA ASN A 307 -33.63 41.84 2.76
C ASN A 307 -32.27 41.60 3.44
N HIS A 308 -32.01 42.25 4.57
CA HIS A 308 -30.77 42.04 5.31
C HIS A 308 -30.72 40.63 5.87
N THR A 309 -29.67 39.89 5.53
CA THR A 309 -29.41 38.56 6.08
C THR A 309 -28.48 38.73 7.27
N CYS A 310 -29.02 38.60 8.49
CA CYS A 310 -28.15 38.55 9.67
C CYS A 310 -27.53 37.14 9.79
N ASP A 311 -26.20 37.09 9.90
CA ASP A 311 -25.47 35.85 10.15
C ASP A 311 -25.21 35.64 11.66
N PHE A 312 -25.01 36.70 12.45
CA PHE A 312 -24.69 36.63 13.88
C PHE A 312 -25.32 37.75 14.72
N TYR A 313 -25.69 37.42 15.96
CA TYR A 313 -26.09 38.39 16.99
C TYR A 313 -25.30 38.15 18.28
N LEU A 314 -24.77 39.23 18.87
CA LEU A 314 -23.96 39.22 20.09
C LEU A 314 -24.71 39.93 21.22
N PRO A 315 -25.42 39.20 22.11
CA PRO A 315 -26.31 39.80 23.10
C PRO A 315 -25.60 40.72 24.11
N LYS A 316 -24.38 40.36 24.53
CA LYS A 316 -23.60 41.17 25.49
C LYS A 316 -23.26 42.56 24.96
N LEU A 317 -23.14 42.71 23.64
CA LEU A 317 -22.78 43.96 22.98
C LEU A 317 -23.95 44.58 22.20
N LYS A 318 -25.13 43.95 22.20
CA LYS A 318 -26.28 44.32 21.36
C LYS A 318 -25.93 44.55 19.89
N LEU A 319 -25.10 43.66 19.32
CA LEU A 319 -24.44 43.92 18.05
C LEU A 319 -24.86 42.89 16.98
N TRP A 320 -25.24 43.39 15.80
CA TRP A 320 -25.66 42.59 14.65
C TRP A 320 -24.54 42.56 13.60
N ILE A 321 -24.17 41.37 13.14
CA ILE A 321 -23.09 41.21 12.15
C ILE A 321 -23.62 40.51 10.91
N GLU A 322 -23.42 41.15 9.76
CA GLU A 322 -23.61 40.55 8.44
C GLU A 322 -22.24 40.28 7.81
N VAL A 323 -21.99 39.02 7.43
CA VAL A 323 -20.73 38.65 6.80
C VAL A 323 -20.92 38.65 5.28
N SER A 324 -20.26 39.60 4.62
CA SER A 324 -20.17 39.68 3.18
C SER A 324 -19.41 38.48 2.60
N GLY A 325 -20.10 37.37 2.38
CA GLY A 325 -19.54 36.19 1.72
C GLY A 325 -19.41 36.38 0.21
N ILE A 326 -18.21 36.21 -0.33
CA ILE A 326 -17.98 36.09 -1.78
C ILE A 326 -18.82 34.91 -2.31
N LYS A 327 -19.69 35.17 -3.29
CA LYS A 327 -20.46 34.14 -4.00
C LYS A 327 -19.52 33.32 -4.90
N THR A 328 -18.92 32.26 -4.37
CA THR A 328 -18.34 31.19 -5.20
C THR A 328 -18.78 29.81 -4.72
N GLU A 329 -19.00 28.93 -5.69
CA GLU A 329 -19.78 27.69 -5.62
C GLU A 329 -19.31 26.70 -4.53
N LYS A 330 -20.20 26.42 -3.56
CA LYS A 330 -20.60 25.07 -3.09
C LYS A 330 -21.30 25.16 -1.72
N TYR A 331 -22.58 24.82 -1.66
CA TYR A 331 -23.42 24.87 -0.44
C TYR A 331 -22.90 24.09 0.79
N LYS A 332 -21.93 23.17 0.62
CA LYS A 332 -21.27 22.46 1.74
C LYS A 332 -20.11 23.21 2.38
N SER A 333 -19.48 24.18 1.69
CA SER A 333 -18.36 24.95 2.27
C SER A 333 -18.85 26.08 3.18
N ARG A 334 -20.08 26.56 2.99
CA ARG A 334 -20.61 27.74 3.70
C ARG A 334 -20.82 27.50 5.19
N MET A 335 -21.29 26.31 5.59
CA MET A 335 -21.47 25.95 7.00
C MET A 335 -20.13 25.69 7.70
N GLN A 336 -19.19 25.02 7.04
CA GLN A 336 -17.84 24.82 7.58
C GLN A 336 -17.06 26.14 7.68
N GLN A 337 -17.22 27.04 6.72
CA GLN A 337 -16.69 28.40 6.80
C GLN A 337 -17.30 29.16 7.97
N LYS A 338 -18.63 29.13 8.15
CA LYS A 338 -19.31 29.72 9.32
C LYS A 338 -18.84 29.13 10.65
N ILE A 339 -18.62 27.82 10.74
CA ILE A 339 -18.09 27.15 11.94
C ILE A 339 -16.63 27.58 12.22
N ASN A 340 -15.78 27.61 11.20
CA ASN A 340 -14.40 28.06 11.36
C ASN A 340 -14.35 29.53 11.80
N TRP A 341 -15.22 30.37 11.25
CA TRP A 341 -15.39 31.77 11.63
C TRP A 341 -15.85 31.94 13.09
N VAL A 342 -16.76 31.08 13.56
CA VAL A 342 -17.20 31.06 14.96
C VAL A 342 -16.04 30.66 15.89
N ASN A 343 -15.17 29.76 15.46
CA ASN A 343 -13.99 29.38 16.25
C ASN A 343 -12.96 30.53 16.29
N GLU A 344 -12.70 31.21 15.18
CA GLU A 344 -11.85 32.42 15.14
C GLU A 344 -12.43 33.55 15.99
N LEU A 345 -13.75 33.78 15.91
CA LEU A 345 -14.44 34.72 16.78
C LEU A 345 -14.24 34.32 18.24
N LYS A 346 -14.45 33.07 18.63
CA LYS A 346 -14.24 32.60 20.03
C LYS A 346 -12.84 32.87 20.54
N GLU A 347 -11.81 32.64 19.74
CA GLU A 347 -10.42 32.90 20.15
C GLU A 347 -10.14 34.40 20.32
N ASN A 348 -10.72 35.25 19.47
CA ASN A 348 -10.49 36.70 19.50
C ASN A 348 -11.43 37.47 20.46
N PHE A 349 -12.66 37.00 20.67
CA PHE A 349 -13.66 37.62 21.55
C PHE A 349 -13.29 37.50 23.04
N LEU A 350 -12.45 36.52 23.39
CA LEU A 350 -11.88 36.41 24.74
C LEU A 350 -10.94 37.59 25.09
N PHE A 351 -10.54 38.42 24.11
CA PHE A 351 -9.53 39.46 24.28
C PHE A 351 -9.94 40.90 23.95
N SER A 352 -11.12 41.18 23.37
CA SER A 352 -11.53 42.59 23.12
C SER A 352 -12.97 42.91 23.51
N SER A 353 -13.12 43.91 24.37
CA SER A 353 -14.41 44.49 24.79
C SER A 353 -14.86 45.64 23.89
N ASN A 354 -14.17 45.89 22.76
CA ASN A 354 -14.34 47.09 21.95
C ASN A 354 -14.96 46.77 20.56
N PRO A 355 -16.20 47.21 20.29
CA PRO A 355 -16.89 47.03 19.01
C PRO A 355 -16.13 47.56 17.78
N GLN A 356 -15.31 48.60 17.95
CA GLN A 356 -14.53 49.21 16.87
C GLN A 356 -13.39 48.29 16.40
N GLN A 357 -12.71 47.63 17.35
CA GLN A 357 -11.64 46.66 17.06
C GLN A 357 -12.19 45.40 16.38
N LEU A 358 -13.41 44.97 16.76
CA LEU A 358 -14.13 43.90 16.07
C LEU A 358 -14.44 44.26 14.61
N LYS A 359 -14.75 45.53 14.32
CA LYS A 359 -15.01 46.01 12.95
C LYS A 359 -13.80 45.96 12.03
N GLU A 360 -12.60 46.20 12.57
CA GLU A 360 -11.35 46.11 11.81
C GLU A 360 -10.88 44.67 11.61
N LEU A 361 -11.17 43.78 12.58
CA LEU A 361 -10.85 42.35 12.47
C LEU A 361 -11.77 41.59 11.50
N LEU A 362 -13.02 42.02 11.40
CA LEU A 362 -14.06 41.32 10.67
C LEU A 362 -14.27 42.02 9.31
N ASN A 363 -13.94 41.34 8.21
CA ASN A 363 -14.26 41.78 6.83
C ASN A 363 -15.79 41.72 6.53
N GLY A 364 -16.63 42.27 7.41
CA GLY A 364 -18.08 42.25 7.35
C GLY A 364 -18.70 43.59 7.75
N THR A 365 -19.98 43.76 7.45
CA THR A 365 -20.73 44.96 7.79
C THR A 365 -21.30 44.80 9.21
N ILE A 366 -20.87 45.68 10.12
CA ILE A 366 -21.37 45.72 11.49
C ILE A 366 -22.46 46.78 11.62
N TYR A 367 -23.62 46.36 12.11
CA TYR A 367 -24.73 47.23 12.46
C TYR A 367 -24.76 47.38 13.99
N LEU A 368 -24.49 48.59 14.46
CA LEU A 368 -24.59 48.96 15.87
C LEU A 368 -26.03 49.41 16.17
N GLU A 369 -26.54 49.04 17.34
CA GLU A 369 -27.82 49.52 17.86
C GLU A 369 -27.71 50.86 18.57
#